data_AF-A0A654TAL9-F1
#
_entry.id   AF-A0A654TAL9-F1
#
_cell.length_a   1.000
_cell.length_b   1.000
_cell.length_c   1.000
_cell.angle_alpha   90.00
_cell.angle_beta   90.00
_cell.angle_gamma   90.00
#
_symmetry.space_group_name_H-M   'P 1'
#
loop_
_entity.id
_entity.type
_entity.pdbx_description
1 polymer ?
#
loop_
_entity_poly.entity_id
_entity_poly.type
_entity_poly.pdbx_seq_one_letter_code
_entity_poly.pdbx_strand_id
1 'polypeptide(L)' 'MGYPVVDPADTGQRLYALACRVPMGPADRYAVLATPSAADRLVRLGDALDSVAAMVEFELST' A
#
# COMPACT_ATOMS: atom_id res chain seq x y z
N MET A 1 8.11 11.02 23.03
CA MET A 1 7.54 9.80 22.41
C MET A 1 8.40 9.54 21.18
N GLY A 2 9.49 8.79 21.33
CA GLY A 2 10.45 8.56 20.25
C GLY A 2 9.93 7.44 19.37
N TYR A 3 9.67 7.72 18.10
CA TYR A 3 9.45 6.67 17.14
C TYR A 3 10.74 5.83 17.06
N PRO A 4 10.66 4.49 17.12
CA PRO A 4 11.83 3.68 16.85
C PRO A 4 12.35 4.09 15.45
N VAL A 5 13.66 4.28 15.33
CA VAL A 5 14.30 4.51 14.02
C VAL A 5 14.02 3.25 13.21
N VAL A 6 13.00 3.31 12.37
CA VAL A 6 12.54 2.15 11.60
C VAL A 6 13.58 1.94 10.51
N ASP A 7 14.13 0.74 10.43
CA ASP A 7 15.03 0.42 9.33
C ASP A 7 14.29 0.59 7.99
N PRO A 8 14.90 1.15 6.95
CA PRO A 8 14.29 1.25 5.63
C PRO A 8 13.79 -0.11 5.09
N ALA A 9 14.48 -1.21 5.41
CA ALA A 9 14.06 -2.57 5.08
C ALA A 9 12.81 -2.98 5.86
N ASP A 10 12.75 -2.69 7.17
CA ASP A 10 11.55 -2.92 7.98
C ASP A 10 10.36 -2.11 7.47
N THR A 11 10.60 -0.90 7.00
CA THR A 11 9.55 -0.04 6.41
C THR A 11 9.05 -0.63 5.10
N GLY A 12 9.95 -1.10 4.23
CA GLY A 12 9.59 -1.81 3.00
C GLY A 12 8.78 -3.08 3.26
N GLN A 13 9.20 -3.88 4.25
CA GLN A 13 8.52 -5.13 4.63
C GLN A 13 7.10 -4.86 5.16
N ARG A 14 6.92 -3.84 6.00
CA ARG A 14 5.61 -3.45 6.55
C ARG A 14 4.65 -2.96 5.46
N LEU A 15 5.15 -2.15 4.54
CA LEU A 15 4.37 -1.67 3.39
C LEU A 15 3.98 -2.82 2.45
N TYR A 16 4.88 -3.77 2.21
CA TYR A 16 4.56 -4.97 1.45
C TYR A 16 3.49 -5.83 2.13
N ALA A 17 3.63 -6.07 3.44
CA ALA A 17 2.65 -6.81 4.20
C ALA A 17 1.27 -6.13 4.17
N LEU A 18 1.21 -4.80 4.14
CA LEU A 18 -0.04 -4.06 3.98
C LEU A 18 -0.60 -4.21 2.56
N ALA A 19 0.23 -4.08 1.52
CA ALA A 19 -0.17 -4.26 0.13
C ALA A 19 -0.75 -5.66 -0.18
N CYS A 20 -0.23 -6.71 0.48
CA CYS A 20 -0.76 -8.07 0.34
C CYS A 20 -2.18 -8.24 0.89
N ARG A 21 -2.66 -7.34 1.77
CA ARG A 21 -4.02 -7.37 2.33
C ARG A 21 -5.04 -6.64 1.46
N VAL A 22 -4.58 -5.80 0.55
CA VAL A 22 -5.45 -5.07 -0.37
C VAL A 22 -5.81 -6.00 -1.53
N PRO A 23 -7.08 -6.03 -1.97
CA PRO A 23 -7.50 -6.72 -3.18
C PRO A 23 -6.98 -5.96 -4.41
N MET A 24 -5.69 -6.10 -4.68
CA MET A 24 -4.99 -5.52 -5.82
C MET A 24 -4.26 -6.62 -6.60
N GLY A 25 -4.05 -6.38 -7.90
CA GLY A 25 -3.36 -7.33 -8.77
C GLY A 25 -1.89 -7.50 -8.40
N PRO A 26 -1.23 -8.58 -8.83
CA PRO A 26 0.20 -8.76 -8.63
C PRO A 26 1.02 -7.60 -9.23
N ALA A 27 0.58 -7.02 -10.35
CA ALA A 27 1.23 -5.86 -10.97
C ALA A 27 1.26 -4.64 -10.03
N ASP A 28 0.15 -4.31 -9.38
CA ASP A 28 0.07 -3.18 -8.45
C ASP A 28 0.95 -3.40 -7.22
N ARG A 29 1.01 -4.64 -6.71
CA ARG A 29 1.90 -5.00 -5.60
C ARG A 29 3.37 -4.79 -5.97
N TYR A 30 3.76 -5.17 -7.18
CA TYR A 30 5.13 -4.94 -7.66
C TYR A 30 5.40 -3.45 -7.91
N ALA A 31 4.42 -2.68 -8.38
CA ALA A 31 4.57 -1.23 -8.55
C ALA A 31 4.85 -0.54 -7.21
N VAL A 32 4.13 -0.92 -6.14
CA VAL A 32 4.42 -0.46 -4.77
C VAL A 32 5.84 -0.84 -4.37
N LEU A 33 6.28 -2.09 -4.58
CA LEU A 33 7.63 -2.53 -4.20
C LEU A 33 8.76 -1.83 -4.98
N ALA A 34 8.58 -1.64 -6.28
CA ALA A 34 9.58 -1.07 -7.18
C ALA A 34 9.85 0.42 -6.89
N THR A 35 9.00 1.06 -6.10
CA THR A 35 9.15 2.48 -5.80
C THR A 35 10.33 2.70 -4.84
N PRO A 36 11.25 3.65 -5.12
CA PRO A 36 12.55 3.73 -4.45
C PRO A 36 12.47 4.19 -2.98
N SER A 37 11.56 5.10 -2.63
CA SER A 37 11.43 5.63 -1.27
C SER A 37 10.22 5.06 -0.53
N ALA A 38 10.33 4.90 0.78
CA ALA A 38 9.21 4.45 1.61
C ALA A 38 7.98 5.39 1.55
N ALA A 39 8.20 6.70 1.39
CA ALA A 39 7.13 7.67 1.25
C ALA A 39 6.36 7.46 -0.05
N ASP A 40 7.06 7.27 -1.16
CA ASP A 40 6.42 7.04 -2.46
C ASP A 40 5.69 5.68 -2.49
N ARG A 41 6.22 4.65 -1.81
CA ARG A 41 5.52 3.38 -1.62
C ARG A 41 4.19 3.55 -0.88
N LEU A 42 4.16 4.40 0.15
CA LEU A 42 2.95 4.70 0.90
C LEU A 42 1.92 5.42 0.03
N VAL A 43 2.34 6.38 -0.79
CA VAL A 43 1.46 7.08 -1.75
C VAL A 43 0.84 6.08 -2.72
N ARG A 44 1.65 5.20 -3.33
CA ARG A 44 1.16 4.17 -4.26
C ARG A 44 0.19 3.18 -3.62
N LEU A 45 0.42 2.85 -2.36
CA LEU A 45 -0.50 2.00 -1.61
C LEU A 45 -1.82 2.73 -1.32
N GLY A 46 -1.77 4.03 -1.06
CA GLY A 46 -2.95 4.89 -0.94
C GLY A 46 -3.78 4.90 -2.22
N ASP A 47 -3.16 5.14 -3.38
CA ASP A 47 -3.85 5.11 -4.68
C ASP A 47 -4.59 3.78 -4.92
N ALA A 48 -3.96 2.66 -4.55
CA ALA A 48 -4.56 1.34 -4.68
C ALA A 48 -5.75 1.14 -3.71
N LEU A 49 -5.65 1.66 -2.48
CA LEU A 49 -6.73 1.62 -1.50
C LEU A 49 -7.92 2.47 -1.94
N ASP A 50 -7.69 3.66 -2.51
CA ASP A 50 -8.74 4.54 -3.02
C ASP A 50 -9.51 3.86 -4.16
N SER A 51 -8.81 3.16 -5.06
CA SER A 51 -9.47 2.37 -6.11
C SER A 51 -10.33 1.25 -5.55
N VAL A 52 -9.86 0.54 -4.52
CA VAL A 52 -10.64 -0.52 -3.86
C VAL A 52 -11.85 0.06 -3.12
N ALA A 53 -11.68 1.18 -2.43
CA ALA A 53 -12.76 1.86 -1.73
C ALA A 53 -13.87 2.27 -2.70
N ALA A 54 -13.51 2.89 -3.84
CA ALA A 54 -14.48 3.24 -4.89
C ALA A 54 -15.24 2.01 -5.43
N MET A 55 -14.54 0.88 -5.61
CA MET A 55 -15.17 -0.38 -6.04
C MET A 55 -16.18 -0.89 -5.00
N VAL A 56 -15.81 -0.85 -3.71
CA VAL A 56 -16.67 -1.29 -2.61
C VAL A 56 -17.88 -0.37 -2.43
N GLU A 57 -17.69 0.95 -2.55
CA GLU A 57 -18.78 1.93 -2.49
C GLU A 57 -19.82 1.72 -3.60
N PHE A 58 -19.37 1.37 -4.81
CA PHE A 58 -20.24 1.03 -5.92
C PHE A 58 -21.09 -0.23 -5.62
N GLU A 59 -20.46 -1.29 -5.13
CA GLU A 59 -21.14 -2.55 -4.78
C GLU A 59 -22.16 -2.38 -3.64
N LEU A 60 -21.86 -1.52 -2.64
CA LEU A 60 -22.76 -1.26 -1.50
C LEU A 60 -23.96 -0.37 -1.83
N SER A 61 -23.90 0.37 -2.94
CA SER A 61 -24.99 1.24 -3.40
C SER A 61 -26.04 0.50 -4.25
N THR A 62 -25.95 -0.83 -4.33
CA THR A 62 -26.89 -1.74 -5.00
C THR A 62 -27.88 -2.35 -4.00
#